data_AF-A0A955HHM3-F1
#
_entry.id   AF-A0A955HHM3-F1
#
_cell.length_a   1.000
_cell.length_b   1.000
_cell.length_c   1.000
_cell.angle_alpha   90.00
_cell.angle_beta   90.00
_cell.angle_gamma   90.00
#
_symmetry.space_group_name_H-M   'P 1'
#
loop_
_entity.id
_entity.type
_entity.pdbx_description
1 polymer ?
#
loop_
_entity_poly.entity_id
_entity_poly.type
_entity_poly.pdbx_seq_one_letter_code
_entity_poly.pdbx_strand_id
1 'polypeptide(L)'
;MQNAKAYNKGELSLFFKEKKITADKLSDSDVGKLIDVIPENIKEEKIVYQAEEKINFIKLQKVKDDFRKIVEQKTDTDKLEERCQTFFKENHWILSNILSMPVVLLGGKVHVGGKNVFNKGGRVADFLFKNKLTKNVFIIEIKTPLKKLIDTIDPYRKPDVFSIGKEVTGGLVQALDQKDNLQKEFYILSKDGGFQSFNPKVVLIVGNLKSLKKKQLKSFELFRSNVKDVEIITYDELLKRTELILGEFVNVKASSKKKKQ
;
A
#
# COMPACT_ATOMS: atom_id res chain seq x y z
N MET A 1 -31.34 22.44 -39.88
CA MET A 1 -30.28 21.56 -39.33
C MET A 1 -29.11 21.63 -40.29
N GLN A 2 -27.97 22.20 -39.88
CA GLN A 2 -26.75 22.11 -40.69
C GLN A 2 -26.35 20.62 -40.75
N ASN A 3 -26.11 20.09 -41.95
CA ASN A 3 -25.58 18.74 -42.12
C ASN A 3 -24.27 18.65 -41.34
N ALA A 4 -24.28 17.88 -40.24
CA ALA A 4 -23.06 17.58 -39.51
C ALA A 4 -22.11 16.85 -40.47
N LYS A 5 -20.94 17.43 -40.73
CA LYS A 5 -19.92 16.77 -41.54
C LYS A 5 -19.51 15.47 -40.85
N ALA A 6 -19.42 14.39 -41.62
CA ALA A 6 -18.90 13.13 -41.12
C ALA A 6 -17.42 13.30 -40.70
N TYR A 7 -17.06 12.68 -39.59
CA TYR A 7 -15.69 12.67 -39.07
C TYR A 7 -14.77 11.85 -39.99
N ASN A 8 -13.61 12.40 -40.35
CA ASN A 8 -12.59 11.68 -41.11
C ASN A 8 -11.47 11.15 -40.21
N LYS A 9 -10.95 9.96 -40.52
CA LYS A 9 -9.86 9.33 -39.77
C LYS A 9 -8.66 10.28 -39.71
N GLY A 10 -8.25 10.64 -38.49
CA GLY A 10 -7.10 11.51 -38.23
C GLY A 10 -7.43 12.99 -37.97
N GLU A 11 -8.67 13.43 -38.20
CA GLU A 11 -9.10 14.82 -37.94
C GLU A 11 -8.92 15.20 -36.47
N LEU A 12 -9.21 14.28 -35.54
CA LEU A 12 -9.03 14.55 -34.11
C LEU A 12 -7.55 14.80 -33.80
N SER A 13 -6.66 13.96 -34.32
CA SER A 13 -5.21 14.14 -34.13
C SER A 13 -4.71 15.45 -34.74
N LEU A 14 -5.25 15.85 -35.90
CA LEU A 14 -4.91 17.12 -36.55
C LEU A 14 -5.38 18.30 -35.70
N PHE A 15 -6.61 18.25 -35.19
CA PHE A 15 -7.20 19.25 -34.31
C PHE A 15 -6.35 19.47 -33.05
N PHE A 16 -5.98 18.39 -32.34
CA PHE A 16 -5.11 18.48 -31.17
C PHE A 16 -3.76 19.13 -31.51
N LYS A 17 -3.17 18.78 -32.66
CA LYS A 17 -1.87 19.30 -33.12
C LYS A 17 -1.95 20.79 -33.47
N GLU A 18 -2.94 21.18 -34.28
CA GLU A 18 -3.10 22.56 -34.76
C GLU A 18 -3.45 23.52 -33.62
N LYS A 19 -4.33 23.09 -32.72
CA LYS A 19 -4.75 23.90 -31.56
C LYS A 19 -3.76 23.86 -30.41
N LYS A 20 -2.69 23.06 -30.51
CA LYS A 20 -1.69 22.86 -29.44
C LYS A 20 -2.39 22.58 -28.10
N ILE A 21 -3.37 21.68 -28.14
CA ILE A 21 -4.13 21.31 -26.95
C ILE A 21 -3.24 20.45 -26.06
N THR A 22 -3.16 20.84 -24.80
CA THR A 22 -2.44 20.15 -23.73
C THR A 22 -3.46 19.76 -22.66
N ALA A 23 -3.12 18.76 -21.83
CA ALA A 23 -4.07 18.19 -20.88
C ALA A 23 -4.66 19.22 -19.90
N ASP A 24 -3.87 20.22 -19.52
CA ASP A 24 -4.25 21.36 -18.66
C ASP A 24 -5.29 22.30 -19.28
N LYS A 25 -5.51 22.23 -20.61
CA LYS A 25 -6.49 23.05 -21.33
C LYS A 25 -7.84 22.37 -21.52
N LEU A 26 -7.97 21.11 -21.13
CA LEU A 26 -9.21 20.34 -21.27
C LEU A 26 -10.08 20.54 -20.02
N SER A 27 -11.36 20.86 -20.24
CA SER A 27 -12.35 20.89 -19.17
C SER A 27 -12.83 19.48 -18.81
N ASP A 28 -13.50 19.33 -17.66
CA ASP A 28 -14.13 18.06 -17.27
C ASP A 28 -15.14 17.56 -18.32
N SER A 29 -15.82 18.49 -19.00
CA SER A 29 -16.72 18.18 -20.10
C SER A 29 -15.97 17.64 -21.32
N ASP A 30 -14.82 18.22 -21.67
CA ASP A 30 -14.00 17.72 -22.78
C ASP A 30 -13.47 16.32 -22.49
N VAL A 31 -13.00 16.09 -21.25
CA VAL A 31 -12.54 14.76 -20.79
C VAL A 31 -13.68 13.75 -20.83
N GLY A 32 -14.88 14.12 -20.38
CA GLY A 32 -16.07 13.27 -20.45
C GLY A 32 -16.38 12.84 -21.89
N LYS A 33 -16.37 13.78 -22.84
CA LYS A 33 -16.57 13.47 -24.27
C LYS A 33 -15.48 12.57 -24.84
N LEU A 34 -14.23 12.73 -24.42
CA LEU A 34 -13.15 11.83 -24.85
C LEU A 34 -13.36 10.40 -24.34
N ILE A 35 -13.91 10.23 -23.13
CA ILE A 35 -14.26 8.92 -22.56
C ILE A 35 -15.43 8.30 -23.34
N ASP A 36 -16.47 9.07 -23.65
CA ASP A 36 -17.64 8.60 -24.40
C ASP A 36 -17.28 8.07 -25.81
N VAL A 37 -16.23 8.62 -26.42
CA VAL A 37 -15.75 8.22 -27.76
C VAL A 37 -14.97 6.92 -27.74
N ILE A 38 -14.52 6.46 -26.57
CA ILE A 38 -13.87 5.16 -26.42
C ILE A 38 -14.95 4.09 -26.64
N PRO A 39 -14.89 3.29 -27.73
CA PRO A 39 -15.92 2.29 -28.00
C PRO A 39 -15.94 1.26 -26.88
N GLU A 40 -17.13 0.79 -26.49
CA GLU A 40 -17.29 -0.25 -25.45
C GLU A 40 -16.50 -1.54 -25.76
N ASN A 41 -16.17 -1.78 -27.03
CA ASN A 41 -15.42 -2.94 -27.53
C ASN A 41 -14.18 -2.51 -28.36
N ILE A 42 -13.19 -1.91 -27.71
CA ILE A 42 -11.92 -1.51 -28.36
C ILE A 42 -11.21 -2.76 -28.90
N LYS A 43 -11.18 -2.95 -30.22
CA LYS A 43 -10.48 -4.06 -30.88
C LYS A 43 -8.95 -3.88 -30.91
N GLU A 44 -8.45 -2.65 -30.78
CA GLU A 44 -7.02 -2.36 -30.76
C GLU A 44 -6.45 -2.45 -29.35
N GLU A 45 -6.22 -3.69 -28.90
CA GLU A 45 -5.61 -4.04 -27.61
C GLU A 45 -4.41 -3.13 -27.26
N LYS A 46 -3.58 -2.79 -28.24
CA LYS A 46 -2.38 -1.96 -28.06
C LYS A 46 -2.66 -0.55 -27.52
N ILE A 47 -3.72 0.12 -27.98
CA ILE A 47 -4.03 1.48 -27.51
C ILE A 47 -4.53 1.42 -26.06
N VAL A 48 -5.35 0.42 -25.75
CA VAL A 48 -5.88 0.18 -24.40
C VAL A 48 -4.75 -0.08 -23.41
N TYR A 49 -3.84 -1.00 -23.72
CA TYR A 49 -2.70 -1.31 -22.87
C TYR A 49 -1.81 -0.08 -22.63
N GLN A 50 -1.56 0.73 -23.68
CA GLN A 50 -0.77 1.95 -23.54
C GLN A 50 -1.46 3.03 -22.70
N ALA A 51 -2.79 3.14 -22.80
CA ALA A 51 -3.57 4.06 -21.98
C ALA A 51 -3.59 3.59 -20.52
N GLU A 52 -3.84 2.30 -20.28
CA GLU A 52 -3.83 1.68 -18.96
C GLU A 52 -2.47 1.83 -18.27
N GLU A 53 -1.37 1.55 -18.98
CA GLU A 53 0.00 1.72 -18.47
C GLU A 53 0.26 3.18 -18.03
N LYS A 54 -0.15 4.16 -18.85
CA LYS A 54 -0.02 5.59 -18.51
C LYS A 54 -0.86 5.97 -17.29
N ILE A 55 -2.09 5.49 -17.22
CA ILE A 55 -3.00 5.76 -16.09
C ILE A 55 -2.43 5.15 -14.81
N ASN A 56 -1.99 3.90 -14.85
CA ASN A 56 -1.41 3.20 -13.70
C ASN A 56 -0.11 3.88 -13.25
N PHE A 57 0.73 4.34 -14.18
CA PHE A 57 1.91 5.13 -13.87
C PHE A 57 1.56 6.43 -13.13
N ILE A 58 0.59 7.20 -13.61
CA ILE A 58 0.17 8.46 -12.97
C ILE A 58 -0.40 8.19 -11.57
N LYS A 59 -1.24 7.17 -11.42
CA LYS A 59 -1.80 6.76 -10.12
C LYS A 59 -0.69 6.39 -9.14
N LEU A 60 0.25 5.54 -9.55
CA LEU A 60 1.37 5.11 -8.71
C LEU A 60 2.32 6.26 -8.37
N GLN A 61 2.54 7.19 -9.31
CA GLN A 61 3.35 8.39 -9.06
C GLN A 61 2.72 9.26 -7.96
N LYS A 62 1.41 9.55 -8.07
CA LYS A 62 0.67 10.32 -7.05
C LYS A 62 0.76 9.64 -5.68
N VAL A 63 0.49 8.33 -5.65
CA VAL A 63 0.59 7.53 -4.42
C VAL A 63 1.98 7.60 -3.79
N LYS A 64 3.04 7.47 -4.58
CA LYS A 64 4.42 7.57 -4.10
C LYS A 64 4.69 8.95 -3.50
N ASP A 65 4.22 10.03 -4.15
CA ASP A 65 4.43 11.39 -3.66
C ASP A 65 3.63 11.66 -2.37
N ASP A 66 2.40 11.16 -2.26
CA ASP A 66 1.60 11.26 -1.04
C ASP A 66 2.17 10.40 0.10
N PHE A 67 2.69 9.20 -0.22
CA PHE A 67 3.37 8.35 0.76
C PHE A 67 4.62 9.03 1.29
N ARG A 68 5.43 9.64 0.41
CA ARG A 68 6.63 10.39 0.81
C ARG A 68 6.30 11.48 1.83
N LYS A 69 5.20 12.23 1.63
CA LYS A 69 4.74 13.24 2.60
C LYS A 69 4.45 12.66 3.98
N ILE A 70 3.98 11.41 4.08
CA ILE A 70 3.75 10.70 5.36
C ILE A 70 5.08 10.30 6.00
N VAL A 71 6.00 9.73 5.21
CA VAL A 71 7.32 9.31 5.70
C VAL A 71 8.15 10.50 6.21
N GLU A 72 8.01 11.67 5.60
CA GLU A 72 8.76 12.89 5.92
C GLU A 72 8.13 13.74 7.04
N GLN A 73 7.06 13.27 7.69
CA GLN A 73 6.48 13.98 8.83
C GLN A 73 7.50 14.12 9.97
N LYS A 74 7.39 15.20 10.74
CA LYS A 74 8.34 15.54 11.82
C LYS A 74 7.73 15.50 13.22
N THR A 75 6.43 15.32 13.31
CA THR A 75 5.68 15.35 14.57
C THR A 75 4.85 14.08 14.71
N ASP A 76 5.04 13.36 15.82
CA ASP A 76 4.28 12.15 16.13
C ASP A 76 3.00 12.54 16.87
N THR A 77 1.85 12.14 16.33
CA THR A 77 0.52 12.45 16.88
C THR A 77 -0.45 11.33 16.52
N ASP A 78 -1.53 11.19 17.27
CA ASP A 78 -2.61 10.24 16.94
C ASP A 78 -3.22 10.54 15.56
N LYS A 79 -3.29 11.83 15.19
CA LYS A 79 -3.70 12.28 13.85
C LYS A 79 -2.78 11.76 12.74
N LEU A 80 -1.49 11.57 13.01
CA LEU A 80 -0.57 10.99 12.05
C LEU A 80 -0.85 9.50 11.83
N GLU A 81 -1.13 8.77 12.90
CA GLU A 81 -1.51 7.35 12.79
C GLU A 81 -2.81 7.19 11.99
N GLU A 82 -3.82 8.03 12.25
CA GLU A 82 -5.06 8.07 11.48
C GLU A 82 -4.83 8.41 10.01
N ARG A 83 -3.93 9.35 9.71
CA ARG A 83 -3.52 9.67 8.33
C ARG A 83 -2.83 8.47 7.66
N CYS A 84 -2.01 7.71 8.38
CA CYS A 84 -1.40 6.49 7.86
C CYS A 84 -2.47 5.42 7.56
N GLN A 85 -3.39 5.18 8.49
CA GLN A 85 -4.53 4.28 8.31
C GLN A 85 -5.36 4.70 7.09
N THR A 86 -5.66 5.99 6.94
CA THR A 86 -6.43 6.51 5.80
C THR A 86 -5.69 6.28 4.48
N PHE A 87 -4.41 6.63 4.44
CA PHE A 87 -3.56 6.42 3.25
C PHE A 87 -3.51 4.95 2.83
N PHE A 88 -3.27 4.03 3.76
CA PHE A 88 -3.22 2.60 3.44
C PHE A 88 -4.59 2.01 3.11
N LYS A 89 -5.68 2.58 3.64
CA LYS A 89 -7.04 2.19 3.27
C LYS A 89 -7.36 2.59 1.83
N GLU A 90 -7.10 3.84 1.46
CA GLU A 90 -7.34 4.35 0.10
C GLU A 90 -6.42 3.70 -0.94
N ASN A 91 -5.23 3.28 -0.50
CA ASN A 91 -4.22 2.70 -1.36
C ASN A 91 -3.86 1.26 -0.94
N HIS A 92 -4.85 0.47 -0.52
CA HIS A 92 -4.66 -0.90 -0.03
C HIS A 92 -4.05 -1.84 -1.10
N TRP A 93 -4.18 -1.49 -2.38
CA TRP A 93 -3.59 -2.23 -3.49
C TRP A 93 -2.06 -2.16 -3.48
N ILE A 94 -1.44 -1.10 -2.92
CA ILE A 94 0.02 -1.04 -2.78
C ILE A 94 0.47 -2.12 -1.78
N LEU A 95 -0.27 -2.29 -0.68
CA LEU A 95 0.00 -3.33 0.31
C LEU A 95 -0.04 -4.72 -0.32
N SER A 96 -0.93 -4.96 -1.29
CA SER A 96 -1.01 -6.26 -1.98
C SER A 96 0.27 -6.59 -2.77
N ASN A 97 0.87 -5.59 -3.41
CA ASN A 97 2.13 -5.77 -4.14
C ASN A 97 3.33 -5.87 -3.18
N ILE A 98 3.28 -5.13 -2.07
CA ILE A 98 4.31 -5.13 -1.02
C ILE A 98 4.39 -6.47 -0.28
N LEU A 99 3.24 -7.08 0.01
CA LEU A 99 3.12 -8.32 0.80
C LEU A 99 3.49 -9.58 0.00
N SER A 100 3.84 -9.43 -1.29
CA SER A 100 4.14 -10.55 -2.21
C SER A 100 3.03 -11.61 -2.27
N MET A 101 1.77 -11.21 -2.03
CA MET A 101 0.62 -12.12 -1.97
C MET A 101 -0.62 -11.47 -2.62
N PRO A 102 -1.42 -12.23 -3.39
CA PRO A 102 -2.66 -11.72 -3.95
C PRO A 102 -3.71 -11.60 -2.85
N VAL A 103 -3.94 -10.38 -2.36
CA VAL A 103 -4.86 -10.11 -1.23
C VAL A 103 -6.02 -9.18 -1.61
N VAL A 104 -7.08 -9.23 -0.80
CA VAL A 104 -8.23 -8.32 -0.82
C VAL A 104 -8.43 -7.76 0.58
N LEU A 105 -8.65 -6.46 0.68
CA LEU A 105 -9.00 -5.81 1.93
C LEU A 105 -10.41 -6.25 2.34
N LEU A 106 -10.56 -6.85 3.53
CA LEU A 106 -11.87 -7.16 4.11
C LEU A 106 -12.44 -5.95 4.86
N GLY A 107 -11.57 -5.15 5.51
CA GLY A 107 -11.98 -3.93 6.19
C GLY A 107 -10.83 -3.24 6.92
N GLY A 108 -11.05 -1.98 7.31
CA GLY A 108 -10.17 -1.22 8.19
C GLY A 108 -10.78 -1.05 9.59
N LYS A 109 -9.95 -1.02 10.63
CA LYS A 109 -10.35 -1.04 12.05
C LYS A 109 -11.32 -2.19 12.34
N VAL A 110 -10.91 -3.40 11.96
CA VAL A 110 -11.75 -4.61 12.02
C VAL A 110 -11.65 -5.24 13.40
N HIS A 111 -12.81 -5.58 13.97
CA HIS A 111 -12.87 -6.35 15.21
C HIS A 111 -12.40 -7.79 14.98
N VAL A 112 -11.43 -8.23 15.77
CA VAL A 112 -10.77 -9.53 15.66
C VAL A 112 -10.94 -10.40 16.91
N GLY A 113 -12.04 -10.18 17.65
CA GLY A 113 -12.40 -10.96 18.83
C GLY A 113 -11.90 -10.36 20.16
N GLY A 114 -12.04 -11.11 21.25
CA GLY A 114 -11.60 -10.73 22.60
C GLY A 114 -12.63 -9.91 23.38
N LYS A 115 -13.90 -9.90 22.96
CA LYS A 115 -14.97 -9.23 23.71
C LYS A 115 -15.36 -10.07 24.92
N ASN A 116 -15.51 -9.40 26.07
CA ASN A 116 -16.11 -10.03 27.24
C ASN A 116 -17.62 -10.21 27.08
N VAL A 117 -18.26 -10.88 28.03
CA VAL A 117 -19.72 -11.13 28.06
C VAL A 117 -20.57 -9.85 28.02
N PHE A 118 -19.99 -8.69 28.32
CA PHE A 118 -20.63 -7.38 28.23
C PHE A 118 -20.30 -6.63 26.93
N ASN A 119 -19.75 -7.33 25.92
CA ASN A 119 -19.38 -6.78 24.61
C ASN A 119 -18.28 -5.69 24.68
N LYS A 120 -17.43 -5.71 25.73
CA LYS A 120 -16.33 -4.75 25.95
C LYS A 120 -14.96 -5.41 25.82
N GLY A 121 -13.93 -4.59 25.56
CA GLY A 121 -12.52 -5.04 25.53
C GLY A 121 -12.10 -5.73 24.24
N GLY A 122 -12.92 -5.70 23.19
CA GLY A 122 -12.58 -6.31 21.91
C GLY A 122 -11.28 -5.78 21.30
N ARG A 123 -10.53 -6.67 20.69
CA ARG A 123 -9.34 -6.33 19.90
C ARG A 123 -9.75 -5.85 18.52
N VAL A 124 -9.06 -4.83 18.06
CA VAL A 124 -9.28 -4.21 16.75
C VAL A 124 -7.94 -4.17 16.05
N ALA A 125 -7.88 -4.70 14.83
CA ALA A 125 -6.73 -4.61 13.95
C ALA A 125 -6.92 -3.46 12.96
N ASP A 126 -5.83 -2.81 12.55
CA ASP A 126 -5.90 -1.75 11.55
C ASP A 126 -6.47 -2.26 10.23
N PHE A 127 -5.99 -3.42 9.76
CA PHE A 127 -6.55 -4.07 8.58
C PHE A 127 -6.61 -5.59 8.70
N LEU A 128 -7.66 -6.16 8.13
CA LEU A 128 -7.77 -7.58 7.85
C LEU A 128 -7.80 -7.79 6.34
N PHE A 129 -6.85 -8.57 5.83
CA PHE A 129 -6.77 -8.93 4.42
C PHE A 129 -7.07 -10.41 4.25
N LYS A 130 -7.58 -10.78 3.08
CA LYS A 130 -7.82 -12.16 2.68
C LYS A 130 -7.03 -12.50 1.43
N ASN A 131 -6.33 -13.62 1.43
CA ASN A 131 -5.75 -14.19 0.22
C ASN A 131 -6.85 -14.51 -0.79
N LYS A 132 -6.71 -14.06 -2.04
CA LYS A 132 -7.71 -14.32 -3.10
C LYS A 132 -7.85 -15.80 -3.44
N LEU A 133 -6.77 -16.56 -3.36
CA LEU A 133 -6.71 -17.96 -3.80
C LEU A 133 -7.08 -18.91 -2.67
N THR A 134 -6.50 -18.73 -1.49
CA THR A 134 -6.66 -19.67 -0.37
C THR A 134 -7.72 -19.25 0.64
N LYS A 135 -8.23 -18.02 0.52
CA LYS A 135 -9.09 -17.36 1.52
C LYS A 135 -8.46 -17.20 2.91
N ASN A 136 -7.19 -17.57 3.11
CA ASN A 136 -6.51 -17.38 4.39
C ASN A 136 -6.32 -15.90 4.69
N VAL A 137 -6.54 -15.48 5.92
CA VAL A 137 -6.42 -14.06 6.30
C VAL A 137 -5.02 -13.68 6.78
N PHE A 138 -4.77 -12.38 6.75
CA PHE A 138 -3.59 -11.74 7.32
C PHE A 138 -4.01 -10.48 8.06
N ILE A 139 -3.32 -10.20 9.15
CA ILE A 139 -3.55 -9.02 9.99
C ILE A 139 -2.45 -8.02 9.69
N ILE A 140 -2.82 -6.75 9.56
CA ILE A 140 -1.86 -5.65 9.52
C ILE A 140 -2.14 -4.74 10.70
N GLU A 141 -1.08 -4.48 11.47
CA GLU A 141 -1.02 -3.49 12.54
C GLU A 141 -0.02 -2.41 12.12
N ILE A 142 -0.39 -1.15 12.32
CA ILE A 142 0.39 0.01 11.92
C ILE A 142 0.69 0.86 13.15
N LYS A 143 1.93 1.32 13.22
CA LYS A 143 2.38 2.39 14.09
C LYS A 143 2.97 3.50 13.23
N THR A 144 3.08 4.72 13.76
CA THR A 144 3.55 5.86 12.96
C THR A 144 5.00 5.69 12.45
N PRO A 145 5.38 6.36 11.34
CA PRO A 145 6.76 6.36 10.84
C PRO A 145 7.78 6.97 11.82
N LEU A 146 7.32 7.70 12.83
CA LEU A 146 8.17 8.37 13.82
C LEU A 146 8.42 7.52 15.07
N LYS A 147 7.75 6.37 15.21
CA LYS A 147 8.04 5.43 16.29
C LYS A 147 9.47 4.93 16.20
N LYS A 148 10.16 4.93 17.33
CA LYS A 148 11.55 4.51 17.43
C LYS A 148 11.65 3.00 17.29
N LEU A 149 12.51 2.56 16.37
CA LEU A 149 12.84 1.14 16.22
C LEU A 149 13.75 0.64 17.35
N ILE A 150 14.59 1.54 17.88
CA ILE A 150 15.45 1.36 19.06
C ILE A 150 15.35 2.64 19.89
N ASP A 151 15.00 2.52 21.18
CA ASP A 151 14.73 3.68 22.04
C ASP A 151 16.00 4.35 22.59
N THR A 152 17.08 3.57 22.75
CA THR A 152 18.30 4.01 23.42
C THR A 152 19.37 4.47 22.43
N ILE A 153 20.09 5.53 22.82
CA ILE A 153 21.26 6.00 22.07
C ILE A 153 22.47 5.10 22.35
N ASP A 154 22.60 4.65 23.60
CA ASP A 154 23.67 3.77 24.05
C ASP A 154 23.28 2.29 23.90
N PRO A 155 24.25 1.40 23.60
CA PRO A 155 23.99 -0.03 23.53
C PRO A 155 23.63 -0.57 24.90
N TYR A 156 22.63 -1.45 24.94
CA TYR A 156 22.29 -2.25 26.12
C TYR A 156 23.53 -3.02 26.63
N ARG A 157 24.31 -3.59 25.70
CA ARG A 157 25.61 -4.19 26.00
C ARG A 157 26.64 -3.72 24.98
N LYS A 158 27.73 -3.13 25.48
CA LYS A 158 28.85 -2.68 24.64
C LYS A 158 29.47 -3.87 23.89
N PRO A 159 29.94 -3.67 22.63
CA PRO A 159 30.02 -2.38 21.93
C PRO A 159 28.79 -2.01 21.09
N ASP A 160 27.92 -2.96 20.72
CA ASP A 160 26.91 -2.77 19.66
C ASP A 160 25.61 -3.60 19.82
N VAL A 161 25.31 -4.11 21.02
CA VAL A 161 24.05 -4.82 21.28
C VAL A 161 23.01 -3.82 21.78
N PHE A 162 21.95 -3.61 21.01
CA PHE A 162 20.87 -2.67 21.33
C PHE A 162 19.57 -3.43 21.63
N SER A 163 18.82 -2.94 22.61
CA SER A 163 17.45 -3.41 22.85
C SER A 163 16.51 -2.78 21.84
N ILE A 164 15.52 -3.56 21.39
CA ILE A 164 14.50 -3.11 20.45
C ILE A 164 13.53 -2.15 21.16
N GLY A 165 13.05 -1.15 20.43
CA GLY A 165 12.15 -0.14 20.93
C GLY A 165 10.82 -0.71 21.41
N LYS A 166 10.21 -0.03 22.39
CA LYS A 166 8.93 -0.39 23.00
C LYS A 166 7.81 -0.47 21.98
N GLU A 167 7.78 0.42 21.00
CA GLU A 167 6.71 0.45 20.00
C GLU A 167 6.78 -0.75 19.04
N VAL A 168 7.98 -1.25 18.76
CA VAL A 168 8.18 -2.46 17.94
C VAL A 168 7.81 -3.71 18.74
N THR A 169 8.33 -3.86 19.95
CA THR A 169 8.06 -5.03 20.81
C THR A 169 6.62 -5.07 21.30
N GLY A 170 6.06 -3.93 21.69
CA GLY A 170 4.65 -3.78 22.07
C GLY A 170 3.72 -3.98 20.88
N GLY A 171 4.03 -3.38 19.71
CA GLY A 171 3.27 -3.61 18.47
C GLY A 171 3.29 -5.08 18.03
N LEU A 172 4.42 -5.76 18.17
CA LEU A 172 4.55 -7.19 17.91
C LEU A 172 3.61 -8.01 18.80
N VAL A 173 3.64 -7.79 20.11
CA VAL A 173 2.77 -8.51 21.06
C VAL A 173 1.30 -8.18 20.81
N GLN A 174 0.97 -6.92 20.52
CA GLN A 174 -0.41 -6.50 20.19
C GLN A 174 -0.92 -7.24 18.96
N ALA A 175 -0.10 -7.35 17.91
CA ALA A 175 -0.51 -7.97 16.66
C ALA A 175 -0.61 -9.52 16.78
N LEU A 176 0.20 -10.13 17.66
CA LEU A 176 0.05 -11.54 18.03
C LEU A 176 -1.21 -11.79 18.88
N ASP A 177 -1.55 -10.90 19.82
CA ASP A 177 -2.79 -10.98 20.60
C ASP A 177 -4.03 -10.87 19.68
N GLN A 178 -4.00 -9.96 18.70
CA GLN A 178 -5.03 -9.87 17.66
C GLN A 178 -5.19 -11.19 16.87
N LYS A 179 -4.07 -11.82 16.48
CA LYS A 179 -4.07 -13.12 15.80
C LYS A 179 -4.68 -14.23 16.66
N ASP A 180 -4.25 -14.33 17.92
CA ASP A 180 -4.75 -15.34 18.85
C ASP A 180 -6.27 -15.23 19.05
N ASN A 181 -6.78 -14.02 19.28
CA ASN A 181 -8.21 -13.77 19.42
C ASN A 181 -8.99 -14.11 18.13
N LEU A 182 -8.45 -13.73 16.95
CA LEU A 182 -9.07 -14.06 15.67
C LEU A 182 -9.16 -15.57 15.45
N GLN A 183 -8.12 -16.33 15.82
CA GLN A 183 -8.11 -17.79 15.68
C GLN A 183 -9.09 -18.45 16.66
N LYS A 184 -9.14 -17.98 17.92
CA LYS A 184 -10.08 -18.49 18.93
C LYS A 184 -11.54 -18.25 18.56
N GLU A 185 -11.85 -17.09 17.98
CA GLU A 185 -13.22 -16.70 17.62
C GLU A 185 -13.55 -16.92 16.14
N PHE A 186 -12.68 -17.61 15.39
CA PHE A 186 -12.78 -17.76 13.93
C PHE A 186 -14.17 -18.20 13.45
N TYR A 187 -14.75 -19.24 14.05
CA TYR A 187 -16.05 -19.78 13.62
C TYR A 187 -17.20 -18.78 13.80
N ILE A 188 -17.10 -17.89 14.79
CA ILE A 188 -18.08 -16.82 15.03
C ILE A 188 -17.87 -15.69 14.03
N LEU A 189 -16.61 -15.29 13.81
CA LEU A 189 -16.25 -14.18 12.93
C LEU A 189 -16.40 -14.51 11.43
N SER A 190 -16.27 -15.78 11.04
CA SER A 190 -16.36 -16.25 9.65
C SER A 190 -17.65 -17.05 9.40
N LYS A 191 -18.73 -16.76 10.13
CA LYS A 191 -20.00 -17.49 10.06
C LYS A 191 -20.56 -17.58 8.62
N ASP A 192 -20.35 -16.55 7.81
CA ASP A 192 -20.80 -16.50 6.41
C ASP A 192 -19.79 -17.14 5.41
N GLY A 193 -18.74 -17.82 5.91
CA GLY A 193 -17.71 -18.44 5.08
C GLY A 193 -16.80 -17.44 4.35
N GLY A 194 -16.74 -16.20 4.85
CA GLY A 194 -16.07 -15.08 4.19
C GLY A 194 -14.55 -15.27 4.08
N PHE A 195 -13.92 -15.97 5.02
CA PHE A 195 -12.48 -16.19 5.06
C PHE A 195 -12.05 -17.44 5.84
N GLN A 196 -10.76 -17.80 5.77
CA GLN A 196 -10.12 -18.91 6.49
C GLN A 196 -9.02 -18.38 7.41
N SER A 197 -8.75 -19.10 8.51
CA SER A 197 -7.77 -18.70 9.54
C SER A 197 -6.83 -19.87 9.91
N PHE A 198 -6.18 -20.48 8.91
CA PHE A 198 -5.31 -21.65 9.14
C PHE A 198 -4.09 -21.28 10.00
N ASN A 199 -3.36 -20.26 9.55
CA ASN A 199 -2.30 -19.59 10.30
C ASN A 199 -2.16 -18.18 9.73
N PRO A 200 -2.92 -17.20 10.23
CA PRO A 200 -2.82 -15.84 9.74
C PRO A 200 -1.40 -15.30 9.93
N LYS A 201 -0.78 -14.81 8.86
CA LYS A 201 0.44 -14.01 9.03
C LYS A 201 0.04 -12.64 9.56
N VAL A 202 0.97 -12.03 10.28
CA VAL A 202 0.81 -10.70 10.84
C VAL A 202 1.88 -9.81 10.24
N VAL A 203 1.52 -8.58 9.92
CA VAL A 203 2.47 -7.57 9.46
C VAL A 203 2.40 -6.38 10.39
N LEU A 204 3.55 -6.00 10.93
CA LEU A 204 3.72 -4.80 11.72
C LEU A 204 4.45 -3.75 10.86
N ILE A 205 3.76 -2.67 10.54
CA ILE A 205 4.36 -1.53 9.83
C ILE A 205 4.73 -0.46 10.86
N VAL A 206 6.02 -0.17 11.04
CA VAL A 206 6.47 0.70 12.13
C VAL A 206 7.78 1.41 11.80
N GLY A 207 7.87 2.70 12.15
CA GLY A 207 9.12 3.46 12.14
C GLY A 207 9.79 3.60 10.76
N ASN A 208 11.05 4.03 10.79
CA ASN A 208 11.91 4.19 9.60
C ASN A 208 13.32 3.67 9.87
N LEU A 209 13.91 2.92 8.95
CA LEU A 209 15.30 2.48 9.03
C LEU A 209 16.28 3.67 9.07
N LYS A 210 15.97 4.77 8.37
CA LYS A 210 16.75 6.01 8.40
C LYS A 210 16.92 6.60 9.81
N SER A 211 16.09 6.21 10.78
CA SER A 211 16.26 6.63 12.19
C SER A 211 17.40 5.91 12.92
N LEU A 212 17.89 4.79 12.37
CA LEU A 212 18.91 3.95 13.00
C LEU A 212 20.33 4.36 12.63
N LYS A 213 21.23 4.36 13.62
CA LYS A 213 22.68 4.38 13.38
C LYS A 213 23.15 3.02 12.87
N LYS A 214 24.31 2.96 12.21
CA LYS A 214 24.89 1.72 11.65
C LYS A 214 24.96 0.56 12.65
N LYS A 215 25.34 0.84 13.91
CA LYS A 215 25.41 -0.19 14.97
C LYS A 215 24.03 -0.67 15.43
N GLN A 216 23.04 0.22 15.45
CA GLN A 216 21.66 -0.10 15.82
C GLN A 216 20.98 -0.98 14.76
N LEU A 217 21.25 -0.71 13.47
CA LEU A 217 20.69 -1.48 12.36
C LEU A 217 20.94 -2.99 12.50
N LYS A 218 22.15 -3.40 12.89
CA LYS A 218 22.48 -4.82 13.11
C LYS A 218 21.55 -5.49 14.12
N SER A 219 21.29 -4.85 15.27
CA SER A 219 20.40 -5.40 16.30
C SER A 219 18.95 -5.48 15.80
N PHE A 220 18.49 -4.47 15.06
CA PHE A 220 17.16 -4.46 14.47
C PHE A 220 16.97 -5.58 13.43
N GLU A 221 17.93 -5.75 12.52
CA GLU A 221 17.91 -6.82 11.51
C GLU A 221 17.92 -8.21 12.13
N LEU A 222 18.80 -8.44 13.12
CA LEU A 222 18.87 -9.70 13.86
C LEU A 222 17.54 -10.01 14.55
N PHE A 223 16.91 -9.02 15.19
CA PHE A 223 15.61 -9.22 15.82
C PHE A 223 14.54 -9.55 14.78
N ARG A 224 14.28 -8.67 13.82
CA ARG A 224 13.14 -8.83 12.90
C ARG A 224 13.23 -10.08 12.04
N SER A 225 14.44 -10.51 11.67
CA SER A 225 14.66 -11.72 10.87
C SER A 225 14.41 -13.02 11.65
N ASN A 226 14.33 -12.95 12.98
CA ASN A 226 14.11 -14.10 13.87
C ASN A 226 12.74 -14.07 14.56
N VAL A 227 11.87 -13.11 14.23
CA VAL A 227 10.49 -13.11 14.71
C VAL A 227 9.67 -14.06 13.84
N LYS A 228 9.11 -15.09 14.47
CA LYS A 228 8.20 -16.04 13.80
C LYS A 228 6.82 -15.41 13.64
N ASP A 229 6.15 -15.71 12.53
CA ASP A 229 4.75 -15.38 12.23
C ASP A 229 4.43 -13.88 12.06
N VAL A 230 5.35 -12.96 12.40
CA VAL A 230 5.18 -11.52 12.23
C VAL A 230 6.28 -10.94 11.33
N GLU A 231 5.87 -10.32 10.24
CA GLU A 231 6.75 -9.54 9.36
C GLU A 231 6.80 -8.09 9.84
N ILE A 232 7.99 -7.60 10.19
CA ILE A 232 8.18 -6.20 10.62
C ILE A 232 8.78 -5.41 9.45
N ILE A 233 8.03 -4.41 8.96
CA ILE A 233 8.42 -3.60 7.80
C ILE A 233 8.41 -2.12 8.18
N THR A 234 9.41 -1.36 7.73
CA THR A 234 9.46 0.09 7.97
C THR A 234 8.84 0.90 6.83
N TYR A 235 8.45 2.13 7.12
CA TYR A 235 7.80 3.01 6.15
C TYR A 235 8.70 3.35 4.96
N ASP A 236 9.98 3.60 5.20
CA ASP A 236 10.96 3.88 4.16
C ASP A 236 11.26 2.65 3.29
N GLU A 237 11.20 1.43 3.83
CA GLU A 237 11.25 0.21 3.02
C GLU A 237 10.03 0.08 2.10
N LEU A 238 8.82 0.33 2.62
CA LEU A 238 7.59 0.30 1.83
C LEU A 238 7.58 1.37 0.73
N LEU A 239 8.03 2.58 1.06
CA LEU A 239 8.20 3.65 0.08
C LEU A 239 9.20 3.23 -0.99
N LYS A 240 10.33 2.62 -0.61
CA LYS A 240 11.34 2.17 -1.57
C LYS A 240 10.81 1.07 -2.49
N ARG A 241 10.04 0.11 -1.98
CA ARG A 241 9.36 -0.91 -2.80
C ARG A 241 8.41 -0.24 -3.81
N THR A 242 7.65 0.76 -3.38
CA THR A 242 6.75 1.54 -4.25
C THR A 242 7.53 2.28 -5.35
N GLU A 243 8.67 2.88 -5.02
CA GLU A 243 9.55 3.55 -5.98
C GLU A 243 10.15 2.58 -7.01
N LEU A 244 10.55 1.37 -6.60
CA LEU A 244 11.08 0.35 -7.50
C LEU A 244 10.03 -0.11 -8.50
N ILE A 245 8.80 -0.37 -8.04
CA ILE A 245 7.68 -0.70 -8.92
C ILE A 245 7.46 0.41 -9.96
N LEU A 246 7.48 1.68 -9.54
CA LEU A 246 7.36 2.82 -10.46
C LEU A 246 8.52 2.88 -11.47
N GLY A 247 9.74 2.53 -11.05
CA GLY A 247 10.93 2.48 -11.91
C GLY A 247 10.82 1.48 -13.04
N GLU A 248 10.18 0.32 -12.80
CA GLU A 248 9.93 -0.68 -13.85
C GLU A 248 9.06 -0.11 -14.98
N PHE A 249 8.04 0.69 -14.67
CA PHE A 249 7.22 1.38 -15.69
C PHE A 249 8.00 2.43 -16.50
N VAL A 250 9.12 2.96 -15.99
CA VAL A 250 9.97 3.91 -16.72
C VAL A 250 10.95 3.19 -17.65
N ASN A 251 11.51 2.07 -17.20
CA ASN A 251 12.51 1.31 -17.95
C ASN A 251 11.95 0.64 -19.23
N VAL A 252 10.65 0.32 -19.27
CA VAL A 252 9.96 -0.17 -20.48
C VAL A 252 9.96 0.88 -21.61
N LYS A 253 9.91 2.18 -21.28
CA LYS A 253 9.96 3.27 -22.28
C LYS A 253 11.36 3.53 -22.85
N ALA A 254 12.42 3.20 -22.10
CA ALA A 254 13.81 3.37 -22.55
C ALA A 254 14.29 2.20 -23.42
N SER A 255 13.87 0.97 -23.08
CA SER A 255 14.20 -0.25 -23.82
C SER A 255 13.46 -0.39 -25.16
N SER A 256 12.22 0.12 -25.25
CA SER A 256 11.46 0.20 -26.52
C SER A 256 12.02 1.22 -27.51
N LYS A 257 12.78 2.23 -27.06
CA LYS A 257 13.52 3.16 -27.94
C LYS A 257 14.80 2.56 -28.51
N LYS A 258 15.47 1.64 -27.79
CA LYS A 258 16.72 1.00 -28.25
C LYS A 258 16.51 -0.15 -29.25
N LYS A 259 15.31 -0.73 -29.33
CA LYS A 259 14.96 -1.78 -30.33
C LYS A 259 14.48 -1.24 -31.68
N LYS A 260 14.55 0.07 -31.91
CA LYS A 260 14.16 0.75 -33.16
C LYS A 260 15.33 1.48 -33.83
N GLN A 261 16.56 1.17 -33.45
CA GLN A 261 17.77 1.58 -34.16
C GLN A 261 18.43 0.35 -34.76
#